data_AF-A0A1B2HMP3-F1
#
_entry.id   AF-A0A1B2HMP3-F1
#
_cell.length_a   1.000
_cell.length_b   1.000
_cell.length_c   1.000
_cell.angle_alpha   90.00
_cell.angle_beta   90.00
_cell.angle_gamma   90.00
#
_symmetry.space_group_name_H-M   'P 1'
#
loop_
_entity.id
_entity.type
_entity.pdbx_description
1 polymer ?
#
loop_
_entity_poly.entity_id
_entity_poly.type
_entity_poly.pdbx_seq_one_letter_code
_entity_poly.pdbx_strand_id
1 'polypeptide(L)'
;MQLSQRVLVGAIAVPLLLASVGVAVHAGPVSPVTPGHLVFAVRAAEIVLAGTTSTAERQEVVDAVRAVGTAHLITDMITPVPGTRSPVPPAQVASVLGAVLGAGVSDFTAVVHSGHLITSARVPDHARAGALSDALRAAAPGLRVDEDFTTTG
;
A
#
# COMPACT_ATOMS: atom_id res chain seq x y z
N MET A 1 -42.79 48.82 20.89
CA MET A 1 -42.71 47.69 19.93
C MET A 1 -41.27 47.60 19.45
N GLN A 2 -40.44 46.77 20.10
CA GLN A 2 -38.97 46.86 20.03
C GLN A 2 -38.33 45.46 20.15
N LEU A 3 -38.72 44.53 19.27
CA LEU A 3 -38.29 43.13 19.38
C LEU A 3 -37.75 42.49 18.09
N SER A 4 -37.70 43.18 16.94
CA SER A 4 -37.28 42.54 15.68
C SER A 4 -35.88 42.92 15.16
N GLN A 5 -35.19 43.92 15.73
CA GLN A 5 -33.89 44.37 15.20
C GLN A 5 -32.65 43.74 15.85
N ARG A 6 -32.78 43.03 16.98
CA ARG A 6 -31.63 42.44 17.68
C ARG A 6 -31.21 41.05 17.16
N VAL A 7 -32.06 40.37 16.39
CA VAL A 7 -31.81 39.00 15.94
C VAL A 7 -30.97 38.97 14.64
N LEU A 8 -31.04 40.01 13.81
CA LEU A 8 -30.36 39.99 12.50
C LEU A 8 -28.84 40.22 12.59
N VAL A 9 -28.37 40.96 13.61
CA VAL A 9 -26.94 41.27 13.77
C VAL A 9 -26.15 40.04 14.27
N GLY A 10 -26.79 39.17 15.07
CA GLY A 10 -26.18 37.91 15.52
C GLY A 10 -25.99 36.88 14.41
N ALA A 11 -26.87 36.86 13.40
CA ALA A 11 -26.84 35.87 12.33
C ALA A 11 -25.71 36.11 11.29
N ILE A 12 -25.19 37.34 11.18
CA ILE A 12 -24.11 37.69 10.24
C ILE A 12 -22.76 37.84 10.96
N ALA A 13 -22.75 38.26 12.23
CA ALA A 13 -21.50 38.42 12.98
C ALA A 13 -20.84 37.07 13.30
N VAL A 14 -21.60 36.01 13.54
CA VAL A 14 -21.06 34.69 13.93
C VAL A 14 -20.31 33.97 12.79
N PRO A 15 -20.80 33.93 11.53
CA PRO A 15 -20.02 33.38 10.41
C PRO A 15 -18.74 34.17 10.11
N LEU A 16 -18.79 35.50 10.28
CA LEU A 16 -17.66 36.38 9.96
C LEU A 16 -16.57 36.34 11.04
N LEU A 17 -16.93 36.07 12.30
CA LEU A 17 -15.97 35.78 13.38
C LEU A 17 -15.40 34.36 13.27
N LEU A 18 -16.19 33.36 12.86
CA LEU A 18 -15.70 32.00 12.57
C LEU A 18 -14.73 31.96 11.37
N ALA A 19 -14.89 32.85 10.39
CA ALA A 19 -13.92 33.00 9.30
C ALA A 19 -12.59 33.68 9.76
N SER A 20 -12.61 34.39 10.88
CA SER A 20 -11.44 35.10 11.43
C SER A 20 -10.64 34.28 12.45
N VAL A 21 -11.19 33.17 12.95
CA VAL A 21 -10.47 32.24 13.85
C VAL A 21 -9.82 31.15 13.00
N GLY A 22 -8.72 31.55 12.37
CA GLY A 22 -7.50 30.75 12.27
C GLY A 22 -7.65 29.26 11.96
N VAL A 23 -7.93 28.93 10.70
CA VAL A 23 -7.19 27.81 10.09
C VAL A 23 -5.82 28.36 9.70
N ALA A 24 -5.01 28.64 10.72
CA ALA A 24 -3.57 28.53 10.58
C ALA A 24 -3.30 27.04 10.44
N VAL A 25 -3.51 26.51 9.22
CA VAL A 25 -2.73 25.36 8.78
C VAL A 25 -1.31 25.83 8.87
N HIS A 26 -0.69 25.53 10.00
CA HIS A 26 0.73 25.44 10.12
C HIS A 26 1.11 24.39 9.08
N ALA A 27 1.32 24.84 7.84
CA ALA A 27 2.21 24.20 6.90
C ALA A 27 3.59 24.29 7.55
N GLY A 28 3.76 23.51 8.62
CA GLY A 28 5.07 23.07 9.04
C GLY A 28 5.75 22.52 7.79
N PRO A 29 7.08 22.66 7.71
CA PRO A 29 7.83 22.21 6.55
C PRO A 29 7.31 20.83 6.15
N VAL A 30 6.79 20.73 4.93
CA VAL A 30 6.35 19.46 4.36
C VAL A 30 7.64 18.67 4.23
N SER A 31 8.00 17.93 5.30
CA SER A 31 9.18 17.09 5.28
C SER A 31 9.04 16.21 4.06
N PRO A 32 10.04 16.20 3.15
CA PRO A 32 9.95 15.41 1.94
C PRO A 32 9.64 13.97 2.35
N VAL A 33 8.52 13.46 1.86
CA VAL A 33 8.12 12.08 2.10
C VAL A 33 9.20 11.20 1.48
N THR A 34 9.88 10.42 2.32
CA THR A 34 10.87 9.47 1.82
C THR A 34 10.14 8.24 1.31
N PRO A 35 10.31 7.84 0.05
CA PRO A 35 9.74 6.60 -0.45
C PRO A 35 10.41 5.42 0.28
N GLY A 36 9.60 4.57 0.89
CA GLY A 36 10.05 3.33 1.50
C GLY A 36 10.41 2.26 0.46
N HIS A 37 10.64 1.06 0.96
CA HIS A 37 10.69 -0.15 0.15
C HIS A 37 9.84 -1.22 0.83
N LEU A 38 9.30 -2.13 0.03
CA LEU A 38 8.53 -3.25 0.53
C LEU A 38 9.03 -4.53 -0.13
N VAL A 39 9.22 -5.56 0.66
CA VAL A 39 9.54 -6.92 0.24
C VAL A 39 8.41 -7.81 0.72
N PHE A 40 7.93 -8.68 -0.16
CA PHE A 40 7.03 -9.74 0.25
C PHE A 40 7.43 -11.06 -0.39
N ALA A 41 7.37 -12.12 0.39
CA ALA A 41 7.77 -13.44 -0.02
C ALA A 41 6.68 -14.45 0.33
N VAL A 42 6.46 -15.41 -0.57
CA VAL A 42 5.66 -16.61 -0.31
C VAL A 42 6.63 -17.77 -0.19
N ARG A 43 6.55 -18.50 0.93
CA ARG A 43 7.38 -19.67 1.24
C ARG A 43 6.47 -20.76 1.78
N ALA A 44 6.14 -21.72 0.93
CA ALA A 44 5.20 -22.80 1.24
C ALA A 44 3.87 -22.26 1.81
N ALA A 45 3.67 -22.34 3.12
CA ALA A 45 2.46 -21.90 3.82
C ALA A 45 2.64 -20.57 4.59
N GLU A 46 3.70 -19.83 4.33
CA GLU A 46 4.01 -18.56 5.00
C GLU A 46 4.13 -17.41 3.99
N ILE A 47 3.60 -16.25 4.37
CA ILE A 47 3.80 -14.97 3.71
C ILE A 47 4.64 -14.09 4.65
N VAL A 48 5.81 -13.68 4.19
CA VAL A 48 6.68 -12.76 4.93
C VAL A 48 6.57 -11.37 4.31
N LEU A 49 6.33 -10.35 5.14
CA LEU A 49 6.29 -8.95 4.75
C LEU A 49 7.43 -8.22 5.43
N ALA A 50 8.27 -7.51 4.69
CA ALA A 50 9.40 -6.76 5.23
C ALA A 50 9.55 -5.42 4.50
N GLY A 51 10.25 -4.47 5.12
CA GLY A 51 10.53 -3.18 4.51
C GLY A 51 10.34 -2.01 5.46
N THR A 52 10.10 -0.82 4.91
CA THR A 52 9.93 0.42 5.67
C THR A 52 8.71 1.21 5.22
N THR A 53 7.87 1.60 6.18
CA THR A 53 6.66 2.42 5.94
C THR A 53 6.20 3.10 7.23
N SER A 54 5.12 3.87 7.22
CA SER A 54 4.55 4.43 8.46
C SER A 54 3.80 3.37 9.28
N THR A 55 3.58 3.61 10.58
CA THR A 55 2.84 2.66 11.44
C THR A 55 1.42 2.38 10.94
N ALA A 56 0.72 3.41 10.43
CA ALA A 56 -0.63 3.26 9.89
C ALA A 56 -0.63 2.41 8.62
N GLU A 57 0.24 2.73 7.65
CA GLU A 57 0.35 1.95 6.41
C GLU A 57 0.81 0.51 6.65
N ARG A 58 1.66 0.26 7.65
CA ARG A 58 2.03 -1.11 8.03
C ARG A 58 0.78 -1.94 8.33
N GLN A 59 -0.08 -1.40 9.19
CA GLN A 59 -1.31 -2.10 9.59
C GLN A 59 -2.24 -2.30 8.38
N GLU A 60 -2.40 -1.28 7.52
CA GLU A 60 -3.19 -1.39 6.30
C GLU A 60 -2.65 -2.46 5.34
N VAL A 61 -1.32 -2.58 5.19
CA VAL A 61 -0.69 -3.64 4.38
C VAL A 61 -0.99 -5.01 4.97
N VAL A 62 -0.78 -5.21 6.27
CA VAL A 62 -1.07 -6.49 6.93
C VAL A 62 -2.54 -6.87 6.79
N ASP A 63 -3.46 -5.92 6.97
CA ASP A 63 -4.90 -6.16 6.85
C ASP A 63 -5.31 -6.46 5.41
N ALA A 64 -4.72 -5.77 4.42
CA ALA A 64 -4.93 -6.07 3.01
C ALA A 64 -4.46 -7.48 2.65
N VAL A 65 -3.31 -7.92 3.17
CA VAL A 65 -2.80 -9.29 2.96
C VAL A 65 -3.69 -10.33 3.64
N ARG A 66 -4.18 -10.06 4.85
CA ARG A 66 -5.17 -10.92 5.53
C ARG A 66 -6.47 -11.05 4.73
N ALA A 67 -6.93 -9.95 4.12
CA ALA A 67 -8.14 -9.92 3.33
C ALA A 67 -8.08 -10.75 2.04
N VAL A 68 -6.88 -11.14 1.58
CA VAL A 68 -6.72 -12.12 0.49
C VAL A 68 -7.33 -13.48 0.87
N GLY A 69 -7.58 -13.74 2.16
CA GLY A 69 -8.37 -14.88 2.62
C GLY A 69 -7.64 -16.22 2.51
N THR A 70 -6.32 -16.19 2.71
CA THR A 70 -5.44 -17.35 2.52
C THR A 70 -5.28 -18.12 3.84
N ALA A 71 -4.94 -19.41 3.75
CA ALA A 71 -4.57 -20.20 4.93
C ALA A 71 -3.11 -19.96 5.39
N HIS A 72 -2.37 -19.05 4.74
CA HIS A 72 -0.96 -18.83 5.04
C HIS A 72 -0.78 -18.08 6.35
N LEU A 73 0.28 -18.42 7.09
CA LEU A 73 0.74 -17.61 8.21
C LEU A 73 1.35 -16.32 7.68
N ILE A 74 1.08 -15.20 8.35
CA ILE A 74 1.60 -13.88 7.95
C ILE A 74 2.62 -13.43 8.98
N THR A 75 3.86 -13.28 8.54
CA THR A 75 4.98 -12.78 9.35
C THR A 75 5.28 -11.34 8.94
N ASP A 76 4.94 -10.39 9.83
CA ASP A 76 5.19 -8.96 9.66
C ASP A 76 6.56 -8.57 10.26
N MET A 77 7.49 -8.20 9.38
CA MET A 77 8.81 -7.66 9.68
C MET A 77 8.99 -6.24 9.12
N ILE A 78 7.89 -5.55 8.80
CA ILE A 78 7.95 -4.17 8.32
C ILE A 78 8.35 -3.26 9.48
N THR A 79 9.41 -2.49 9.26
CA THR A 79 9.93 -1.53 10.24
C THR A 79 9.22 -0.18 10.08
N PRO A 80 8.47 0.31 11.08
CA PRO A 80 7.84 1.61 11.01
C PRO A 80 8.89 2.73 11.06
N VAL A 81 8.85 3.66 10.10
CA VAL A 81 9.74 4.82 10.02
C VAL A 81 8.88 6.09 9.84
N PRO A 82 8.93 7.05 10.77
CA PRO A 82 8.20 8.32 10.63
C PRO A 82 8.60 9.07 9.36
N GLY A 83 7.62 9.62 8.65
CA GLY A 83 7.84 10.36 7.39
C GLY A 83 8.13 9.48 6.17
N THR A 84 8.20 8.16 6.32
CA THR A 84 8.32 7.21 5.22
C THR A 84 6.95 6.73 4.78
N ARG A 85 6.72 6.65 3.47
CA ARG A 85 5.48 6.09 2.89
C ARG A 85 5.73 4.76 2.21
N SER A 86 4.72 3.90 2.18
CA SER A 86 4.79 2.67 1.39
C SER A 86 5.02 3.03 -0.09
N PRO A 87 5.89 2.30 -0.82
CA PRO A 87 6.11 2.56 -2.24
C PRO A 87 4.89 2.24 -3.11
N VAL A 88 3.92 1.48 -2.57
CA VAL A 88 2.68 1.09 -3.24
C VAL A 88 1.49 1.08 -2.27
N PRO A 89 0.25 1.28 -2.77
CA PRO A 89 -0.94 1.13 -1.96
C PRO A 89 -1.11 -0.31 -1.41
N PRO A 90 -1.65 -0.49 -0.20
CA PRO A 90 -1.92 -1.80 0.39
C PRO A 90 -2.72 -2.75 -0.51
N ALA A 91 -3.73 -2.21 -1.23
CA ALA A 91 -4.54 -2.98 -2.16
C ALA A 91 -3.73 -3.58 -3.31
N GLN A 92 -2.67 -2.90 -3.75
CA GLN A 92 -1.79 -3.40 -4.80
C GLN A 92 -0.94 -4.56 -4.30
N VAL A 93 -0.48 -4.52 -3.04
CA VAL A 93 0.22 -5.64 -2.39
C VAL A 93 -0.68 -6.88 -2.35
N ALA A 94 -1.93 -6.71 -1.91
CA ALA A 94 -2.92 -7.78 -1.88
C ALA A 94 -3.21 -8.33 -3.29
N SER A 95 -3.31 -7.46 -4.30
CA SER A 95 -3.53 -7.88 -5.69
C SER A 95 -2.37 -8.72 -6.23
N VAL A 96 -1.12 -8.33 -5.96
CA VAL A 96 0.06 -9.09 -6.39
C VAL A 96 0.11 -10.44 -5.69
N LEU A 97 -0.11 -10.49 -4.37
CA LEU A 97 -0.16 -11.76 -3.64
C LEU A 97 -1.31 -12.65 -4.11
N GLY A 98 -2.48 -12.08 -4.39
CA GLY A 98 -3.61 -12.81 -4.96
C GLY A 98 -3.27 -13.46 -6.30
N ALA A 99 -2.54 -12.75 -7.17
CA ALA A 99 -2.07 -13.30 -8.44
C ALA A 99 -1.09 -14.47 -8.25
N VAL A 100 -0.11 -14.31 -7.36
CA VAL A 100 0.91 -15.34 -7.05
C VAL A 100 0.26 -16.60 -6.47
N LEU A 101 -0.62 -16.44 -5.49
CA LEU A 101 -1.31 -17.54 -4.83
C LEU A 101 -2.33 -18.22 -5.76
N GLY A 102 -3.05 -17.44 -6.58
CA GLY A 102 -3.94 -17.97 -7.60
C GLY A 102 -3.21 -18.78 -8.69
N ALA A 103 -1.95 -18.43 -8.97
CA ALA A 103 -1.08 -19.20 -9.85
C ALA A 103 -0.48 -20.46 -9.19
N GLY A 104 -0.69 -20.66 -7.88
CA GLY A 104 -0.19 -21.81 -7.14
C GLY A 104 1.33 -21.81 -6.91
N VAL A 105 1.96 -20.63 -6.91
CA VAL A 105 3.41 -20.50 -6.72
C VAL A 105 3.73 -20.54 -5.22
N SER A 106 4.50 -21.54 -4.81
CA SER A 106 4.88 -21.76 -3.41
C SER A 106 6.20 -21.13 -2.99
N ASP A 107 7.01 -20.68 -3.95
CA ASP A 107 8.29 -20.01 -3.71
C ASP A 107 8.39 -18.77 -4.60
N PHE A 108 8.10 -17.62 -4.00
CA PHE A 108 8.03 -16.34 -4.69
C PHE A 108 8.65 -15.24 -3.82
N THR A 109 9.37 -14.32 -4.42
CA THR A 109 9.88 -13.11 -3.77
C THR A 109 9.61 -11.91 -4.66
N ALA A 110 9.11 -10.85 -4.08
CA ALA A 110 8.97 -9.56 -4.74
C ALA A 110 9.60 -8.45 -3.90
N VAL A 111 10.22 -7.50 -4.60
CA VAL A 111 10.73 -6.27 -4.05
C VAL A 111 10.07 -5.12 -4.81
N VAL A 112 9.50 -4.18 -4.07
CA VAL A 112 8.91 -2.97 -4.60
C VAL A 112 9.72 -1.78 -4.13
N HIS A 113 10.28 -1.06 -5.11
CA HIS A 113 11.08 0.13 -4.86
C HIS A 113 11.14 1.00 -6.13
N SER A 114 11.06 2.32 -5.97
CA SER A 114 11.22 3.29 -7.06
C SER A 114 10.32 3.06 -8.29
N GLY A 115 9.10 2.56 -8.09
CA GLY A 115 8.16 2.26 -9.19
C GLY A 115 8.43 0.95 -9.93
N HIS A 116 9.38 0.15 -9.45
CA HIS A 116 9.65 -1.19 -9.97
C HIS A 116 9.08 -2.26 -9.04
N LEU A 117 8.61 -3.35 -9.66
CA LEU A 117 8.28 -4.61 -9.01
C LEU A 117 9.26 -5.66 -9.54
N ILE A 118 10.31 -5.92 -8.78
CA ILE A 118 11.33 -6.93 -9.11
C ILE A 118 10.89 -8.24 -8.48
N THR A 119 10.70 -9.27 -9.29
CA THR A 119 10.15 -10.56 -8.84
C THR A 119 11.05 -11.71 -9.21
N SER A 120 11.10 -12.70 -8.33
CA SER A 120 11.73 -13.99 -8.59
C SER A 120 10.83 -15.10 -8.07
N ALA A 121 10.74 -16.17 -8.86
CA ALA A 121 9.85 -17.29 -8.56
C ALA A 121 10.41 -18.58 -9.16
N ARG A 122 10.11 -19.70 -8.50
CA ARG A 122 10.24 -21.02 -9.10
C ARG A 122 8.90 -21.41 -9.72
N VAL A 123 8.90 -21.63 -11.02
CA VAL A 123 7.69 -21.95 -11.78
C VAL A 123 7.87 -23.30 -12.48
N PRO A 124 6.82 -24.16 -12.58
CA PRO A 124 6.98 -25.49 -13.17
C PRO A 124 7.46 -25.48 -14.62
N ASP A 125 6.91 -24.59 -15.44
CA ASP A 125 7.11 -24.54 -16.89
C ASP A 125 6.98 -23.11 -17.45
N HIS A 126 7.37 -22.93 -18.72
CA HIS A 126 7.36 -21.64 -19.40
C HIS A 126 5.95 -21.06 -19.62
N ALA A 127 4.93 -21.90 -19.83
CA ALA A 127 3.56 -21.40 -20.04
C ALA A 127 3.00 -20.81 -18.75
N ARG A 128 3.25 -21.47 -17.61
CA ARG A 128 2.93 -20.96 -16.28
C ARG A 128 3.71 -19.68 -15.95
N ALA A 129 4.98 -19.59 -16.36
CA ALA A 129 5.78 -18.39 -16.17
C ALA A 129 5.15 -17.19 -16.91
N GLY A 130 4.76 -17.38 -18.18
CA GLY A 130 4.09 -16.33 -18.96
C GLY A 130 2.75 -15.90 -18.34
N ALA A 131 1.92 -16.87 -17.92
CA ALA A 131 0.66 -16.56 -17.25
C ALA A 131 0.84 -15.78 -15.93
N LEU A 132 1.89 -16.11 -15.16
CA LEU A 132 2.24 -15.39 -13.94
C LEU A 132 2.70 -13.97 -14.27
N SER A 133 3.57 -13.78 -15.27
CA SER A 133 4.01 -12.45 -15.74
C SER A 133 2.82 -11.55 -16.09
N ASP A 134 1.87 -12.07 -16.87
CA ASP A 134 0.68 -11.31 -17.26
C ASP A 134 -0.21 -10.97 -16.06
N ALA A 135 -0.38 -11.92 -15.13
CA ALA A 135 -1.13 -11.70 -13.90
C ALA A 135 -0.47 -10.64 -13.00
N LEU A 136 0.86 -10.63 -12.89
CA LEU A 136 1.60 -9.64 -12.10
C LEU A 136 1.49 -8.23 -12.71
N ARG A 137 1.60 -8.11 -14.04
CA ARG A 137 1.41 -6.84 -14.74
C ARG A 137 0.00 -6.30 -14.59
N ALA A 138 -1.01 -7.18 -14.63
CA ALA A 138 -2.40 -6.82 -14.35
C ALA A 138 -2.62 -6.39 -12.90
N ALA A 139 -1.98 -7.07 -11.95
CA ALA A 139 -2.05 -6.75 -10.52
C ALA A 139 -1.31 -5.46 -10.14
N ALA A 140 -0.32 -5.06 -10.95
CA ALA A 140 0.54 -3.91 -10.68
C ALA A 140 0.63 -2.92 -11.86
N PRO A 141 -0.49 -2.34 -12.33
CA PRO A 141 -0.52 -1.55 -13.57
C PRO A 141 0.31 -0.26 -13.52
N GLY A 142 0.66 0.22 -12.32
CA GLY A 142 1.51 1.39 -12.11
C GLY A 142 2.99 1.08 -11.89
N LEU A 143 3.40 -0.18 -11.94
CA LEU A 143 4.78 -0.61 -11.69
C LEU A 143 5.39 -1.19 -12.95
N ARG A 144 6.69 -0.94 -13.14
CA ARG A 144 7.49 -1.67 -14.10
C ARG A 144 7.84 -3.03 -13.51
N VAL A 145 7.31 -4.09 -14.09
CA VAL A 145 7.53 -5.46 -13.61
C VAL A 145 8.80 -6.01 -14.27
N ASP A 146 9.80 -6.33 -13.44
CA ASP A 146 11.05 -6.97 -13.84
C ASP A 146 11.04 -8.39 -13.23
N GLU A 147 11.10 -9.42 -14.06
CA GLU A 147 10.84 -10.83 -13.67
C GLU A 147 12.08 -11.70 -13.92
N ASP A 148 12.46 -12.50 -12.92
CA ASP A 148 13.50 -13.53 -13.03
C ASP A 148 12.93 -14.87 -12.54
N PHE A 149 12.21 -15.54 -13.44
CA PHE A 149 11.56 -16.82 -13.16
C PHE A 149 12.44 -17.98 -13.61
N THR A 150 12.72 -18.88 -12.66
CA THR A 150 13.41 -20.13 -12.95
C THR A 150 12.38 -21.21 -13.26
N THR A 151 12.43 -21.78 -14.47
CA THR A 151 11.63 -22.95 -14.83
C THR A 151 12.35 -24.26 -14.46
N THR A 152 11.59 -25.31 -14.15
CA THR A 152 12.14 -26.62 -13.77
C THR A 152 11.97 -27.71 -14.82
N GLY A 153 11.34 -27.41 -15.96
CA GLY A 153 11.02 -28.36 -17.04
C GLY A 153 11.37 -27.83 -18.41
#